data_AF-A0A4Q4BSN8-F1
#
_entry.id   AF-A0A4Q4BSN8-F1
#
_cell.length_a   1.000
_cell.length_b   1.000
_cell.length_c   1.000
_cell.angle_alpha   90.00
_cell.angle_beta   90.00
_cell.angle_gamma   90.00
#
_symmetry.space_group_name_H-M   'P 1'
#
loop_
_entity.id
_entity.type
_entity.pdbx_description
1 polymer ?
#
loop_
_entity_poly.entity_id
_entity_poly.type
_entity_poly.pdbx_seq_one_letter_code
_entity_poly.pdbx_strand_id
1 'polypeptide(L)'
;MSEEQERKRGTGARFVYDTLRDEILNLVLQPGEPIDEISLADRLSMSRTPIREALVRLAGDGLVTLLPNRSTVVSQINFPNLHQFFDALTLMYRVTTRLAAQFHGAGDLTEIRARQDAFANVVRAGDTNGMIQLNRDFHVAVAVAGRNPYYLQLFSRLLDEGRRILRLYYYPTFEPRLPHPYIQEHEAIIAAIAARDVDACDRLAKEHADKIVQQIQQMMARDLRQDVAL
;
A
#
# COMPACT_ATOMS: atom_id res chain seq x y z
N MET A 1 -15.83 -18.85 31.63
CA MET A 1 -15.40 -18.82 30.22
C MET A 1 -14.04 -18.14 30.21
N SER A 2 -12.98 -18.88 29.90
CA SER A 2 -11.58 -18.49 30.22
C SER A 2 -10.91 -17.68 29.10
N GLU A 3 -9.96 -16.83 29.48
CA GLU A 3 -9.08 -16.01 28.61
C GLU A 3 -8.43 -16.78 27.45
N GLU A 4 -8.33 -18.10 27.56
CA GLU A 4 -7.77 -19.00 26.53
C GLU A 4 -8.70 -19.17 25.31
N GLN A 5 -10.03 -19.11 25.51
CA GLN A 5 -11.00 -19.06 24.42
C GLN A 5 -11.04 -17.69 23.74
N GLU A 6 -10.75 -16.59 24.47
CA GLU A 6 -10.59 -15.25 23.90
C GLU A 6 -9.31 -15.12 23.06
N ARG A 7 -8.18 -15.68 23.54
CA ARG A 7 -6.93 -15.73 22.76
C ARG A 7 -7.07 -16.50 21.45
N LYS A 8 -7.87 -17.58 21.39
CA LYS A 8 -8.15 -18.33 20.15
C LYS A 8 -9.17 -17.63 19.22
N ARG A 9 -10.10 -16.82 19.76
CA ARG A 9 -11.10 -16.10 18.95
C ARG A 9 -10.47 -14.96 18.14
N GLY A 10 -9.54 -14.20 18.74
CA GLY A 10 -8.88 -13.08 18.05
C GLY A 10 -7.84 -13.50 17.01
N THR A 11 -7.18 -14.66 17.19
CA THR A 11 -6.14 -15.12 16.25
C THR A 11 -6.73 -15.56 14.92
N GLY A 12 -7.90 -16.20 14.91
CA GLY A 12 -8.56 -16.65 13.69
C GLY A 12 -8.98 -15.49 12.79
N ALA A 13 -9.66 -14.48 13.34
CA ALA A 13 -10.06 -13.29 12.59
C ALA A 13 -8.86 -12.49 12.07
N ARG A 14 -7.78 -12.40 12.86
CA ARG A 14 -6.53 -11.76 12.42
C ARG A 14 -5.89 -12.51 11.26
N PHE A 15 -5.77 -13.83 11.35
CA PHE A 15 -5.20 -14.65 10.28
C PHE A 15 -5.99 -14.51 8.97
N VAL A 16 -7.33 -14.54 9.04
CA VAL A 16 -8.18 -14.35 7.85
C VAL A 16 -8.04 -12.94 7.28
N TYR A 17 -8.01 -11.92 8.14
CA TYR A 17 -7.79 -10.53 7.72
C TYR A 17 -6.45 -10.38 7.00
N ASP A 18 -5.34 -10.87 7.59
CA ASP A 18 -4.00 -10.73 7.02
C ASP A 18 -3.92 -11.49 5.67
N THR A 19 -4.49 -12.70 5.61
CA THR A 19 -4.54 -13.51 4.38
C THR A 19 -5.29 -12.81 3.25
N LEU A 20 -6.54 -12.38 3.51
CA LEU A 20 -7.35 -11.72 2.49
C LEU A 20 -6.79 -10.36 2.08
N ARG A 21 -6.24 -9.60 3.02
CA ARG A 21 -5.57 -8.34 2.73
C ARG A 21 -4.44 -8.56 1.75
N ASP A 22 -3.59 -9.55 1.99
CA ASP A 22 -2.47 -9.86 1.09
C ASP A 22 -2.96 -10.34 -0.27
N GLU A 23 -4.01 -11.17 -0.33
CA GLU A 23 -4.62 -11.61 -1.59
C GLU A 23 -5.19 -10.44 -2.40
N ILE A 24 -5.88 -9.49 -1.77
CA ILE A 24 -6.43 -8.29 -2.42
C ILE A 24 -5.31 -7.37 -2.91
N LEU A 25 -4.30 -7.10 -2.07
CA LEU A 25 -3.20 -6.20 -2.43
C LEU A 25 -2.24 -6.79 -3.46
N ASN A 26 -2.21 -8.12 -3.60
CA ASN A 26 -1.47 -8.81 -4.65
C ASN A 26 -2.28 -9.04 -5.93
N LEU A 27 -3.56 -8.67 -5.94
CA LEU A 27 -4.52 -8.98 -7.01
C LEU A 27 -4.68 -10.48 -7.25
N VAL A 28 -4.54 -11.30 -6.21
CA VAL A 28 -5.05 -12.68 -6.24
C VAL A 28 -6.58 -12.64 -6.22
N LEU A 29 -7.16 -11.76 -5.40
CA LEU A 29 -8.56 -11.37 -5.45
C LEU A 29 -8.69 -10.04 -6.21
N GLN A 30 -9.41 -10.06 -7.33
CA GLN A 30 -9.49 -8.93 -8.26
C GLN A 30 -10.50 -7.86 -7.79
N PRO A 31 -10.31 -6.58 -8.15
CA PRO A 31 -11.31 -5.54 -7.89
C PRO A 31 -12.69 -5.94 -8.44
N GLY A 32 -13.72 -5.92 -7.58
CA GLY A 32 -15.09 -6.35 -7.92
C GLY A 32 -15.38 -7.83 -7.75
N GLU A 33 -14.37 -8.65 -7.48
CA GLU A 33 -14.57 -10.08 -7.27
C GLU A 33 -15.46 -10.34 -6.04
N PRO A 34 -16.50 -11.19 -6.15
CA PRO A 34 -17.31 -11.57 -5.00
C PRO A 34 -16.52 -12.48 -4.06
N ILE A 35 -16.60 -12.18 -2.76
CA ILE A 35 -16.06 -13.04 -1.69
C ILE A 35 -17.20 -13.87 -1.12
N ASP A 36 -17.21 -15.16 -1.43
CA ASP A 36 -18.14 -16.11 -0.82
C ASP A 36 -17.65 -16.56 0.57
N GLU A 37 -18.38 -16.16 1.61
CA GLU A 37 -18.09 -16.52 3.00
C GLU A 37 -18.02 -18.04 3.22
N ILE A 38 -18.84 -18.82 2.48
CA ILE A 38 -18.93 -20.27 2.67
C ILE A 38 -17.67 -20.94 2.11
N SER A 39 -17.38 -20.69 0.84
CA SER A 39 -16.16 -21.20 0.19
C SER A 39 -14.90 -20.76 0.94
N LEU A 40 -14.87 -19.53 1.48
CA LEU A 40 -13.73 -19.04 2.24
C LEU A 40 -13.58 -19.74 3.60
N ALA A 41 -14.68 -20.00 4.30
CA ALA A 41 -14.69 -20.75 5.56
C ALA A 41 -14.14 -22.17 5.35
N ASP A 42 -14.56 -22.84 4.28
CA ASP A 42 -14.06 -24.17 3.91
C ASP A 42 -12.57 -24.14 3.54
N ARG A 43 -12.15 -23.18 2.69
CA ARG A 43 -10.75 -23.03 2.26
C ARG A 43 -9.80 -22.82 3.43
N LEU A 44 -10.21 -22.06 4.44
CA LEU A 44 -9.38 -21.76 5.60
C LEU A 44 -9.61 -22.71 6.78
N SER A 45 -10.50 -23.70 6.63
CA SER A 45 -10.89 -24.64 7.69
C SER A 45 -11.32 -23.91 8.98
N MET A 46 -12.14 -22.88 8.82
CA MET A 46 -12.60 -22.00 9.91
C MET A 46 -14.12 -21.86 9.93
N SER A 47 -14.68 -21.53 11.10
CA SER A 47 -16.08 -21.14 11.19
C SER A 47 -16.34 -19.78 10.55
N ARG A 48 -17.60 -19.45 10.24
CA ARG A 48 -17.98 -18.17 9.60
C ARG A 48 -17.75 -16.92 10.46
N THR A 49 -17.68 -17.06 11.78
CA THR A 49 -17.52 -15.93 12.70
C THR A 49 -16.21 -15.16 12.47
N PRO A 50 -15.01 -15.78 12.52
CA PRO A 50 -13.75 -15.09 12.22
C PRO A 50 -13.69 -14.57 10.78
N ILE A 51 -14.38 -15.21 9.82
CA ILE A 51 -14.49 -14.70 8.45
C ILE A 51 -15.21 -13.35 8.44
N ARG A 52 -16.39 -13.27 9.05
CA ARG A 52 -17.17 -12.01 9.10
C ARG A 52 -16.44 -10.91 9.83
N GLU A 53 -15.79 -11.22 10.95
CA GLU A 53 -14.99 -10.24 11.69
C GLU A 53 -13.85 -9.67 10.83
N ALA A 54 -13.17 -10.53 10.06
CA ALA A 54 -12.14 -10.11 9.12
C ALA A 54 -12.71 -9.23 7.98
N LEU A 55 -13.84 -9.62 7.39
CA LEU A 55 -14.48 -8.86 6.31
C LEU A 55 -14.97 -7.47 6.78
N VAL A 56 -15.51 -7.37 7.99
CA VAL A 56 -15.88 -6.07 8.58
C VAL A 56 -14.66 -5.16 8.76
N ARG A 57 -13.53 -5.72 9.21
CA ARG A 57 -12.28 -4.98 9.33
C ARG A 57 -11.75 -4.52 7.97
N LEU A 58 -11.72 -5.41 6.98
CA LEU A 58 -11.33 -5.07 5.61
C LEU A 58 -12.23 -4.00 4.98
N ALA A 59 -13.53 -4.01 5.31
CA ALA A 59 -14.45 -2.97 4.88
C ALA A 59 -14.14 -1.62 5.52
N GLY A 60 -13.78 -1.61 6.80
CA GLY A 60 -13.29 -0.43 7.50
C GLY A 60 -12.00 0.15 6.90
N ASP A 61 -11.19 -0.68 6.25
CA ASP A 61 -9.99 -0.28 5.51
C ASP A 61 -10.23 0.02 4.03
N GLY A 62 -11.46 -0.17 3.54
CA GLY A 62 -11.86 0.10 2.16
C GLY A 62 -11.35 -0.92 1.14
N LEU A 63 -10.93 -2.10 1.59
CA LEU A 63 -10.46 -3.19 0.71
C LEU A 63 -11.60 -4.07 0.20
N VAL A 64 -12.71 -4.11 0.91
CA VAL A 64 -13.94 -4.80 0.50
C VAL A 64 -15.16 -3.91 0.73
N THR A 65 -16.21 -4.13 -0.06
CA THR A 65 -17.50 -3.47 0.09
C THR A 65 -18.56 -4.49 0.50
N LEU A 66 -19.26 -4.21 1.61
CA LEU A 66 -20.39 -5.00 2.07
C LEU A 66 -21.65 -4.52 1.33
N LEU A 67 -22.27 -5.39 0.54
CA LEU A 67 -23.49 -5.11 -0.22
C LEU A 67 -24.75 -5.46 0.59
N PRO A 68 -25.91 -4.82 0.27
CA PRO A 68 -27.20 -5.26 0.76
C PRO A 68 -27.41 -6.74 0.36
N ASN A 69 -27.74 -7.62 1.32
CA ASN A 69 -27.82 -9.10 1.22
C ASN A 69 -26.61 -9.89 1.74
N ARG A 70 -25.67 -9.25 2.46
CA ARG A 70 -24.47 -9.91 3.04
C ARG A 70 -23.50 -10.47 1.99
N SER A 71 -23.64 -10.05 0.74
CA SER A 71 -22.62 -10.28 -0.27
C SER A 71 -21.46 -9.32 -0.03
N THR A 72 -20.24 -9.83 -0.04
CA THR A 72 -19.04 -9.00 0.05
C THR A 72 -18.32 -9.04 -1.28
N VAL A 73 -17.83 -7.91 -1.75
CA VAL A 73 -17.02 -7.82 -2.98
C VAL A 73 -15.72 -7.09 -2.68
N VAL A 74 -14.64 -7.43 -3.37
CA VAL A 74 -13.41 -6.62 -3.31
C VAL A 74 -13.71 -5.22 -3.85
N SER A 75 -13.27 -4.18 -3.14
CA SER A 75 -13.58 -2.80 -3.52
C SER A 75 -13.02 -2.46 -4.90
N GLN A 76 -13.81 -1.78 -5.73
CA GLN A 76 -13.39 -1.31 -7.05
C GLN A 76 -12.39 -0.17 -6.93
N ILE A 77 -11.51 -0.04 -7.93
CA ILE A 77 -10.65 1.14 -8.07
C ILE A 77 -11.42 2.21 -8.84
N ASN A 78 -11.58 3.39 -8.25
CA ASN A 78 -12.35 4.48 -8.84
C ASN A 78 -11.52 5.28 -9.86
N PHE A 79 -11.24 4.68 -11.01
CA PHE A 79 -10.48 5.31 -12.09
C PHE A 79 -11.00 6.68 -12.55
N PRO A 80 -12.33 6.92 -12.69
CA PRO A 80 -12.83 8.24 -13.08
C PRO A 80 -12.43 9.37 -12.12
N ASN A 81 -12.17 9.08 -10.85
CA ASN A 81 -11.87 10.09 -9.82
C ASN A 81 -10.42 10.01 -9.31
N LEU A 82 -9.50 9.42 -10.09
CA LEU A 82 -8.12 9.21 -9.65
C LEU A 82 -7.36 10.51 -9.32
N HIS A 83 -7.79 11.65 -9.88
CA HIS A 83 -7.27 12.96 -9.54
C HIS A 83 -7.40 13.29 -8.04
N GLN A 84 -8.50 12.88 -7.39
CA GLN A 84 -8.73 13.09 -5.95
C GLN A 84 -7.80 12.22 -5.11
N PHE A 85 -7.57 10.98 -5.57
CA PHE A 85 -6.61 10.07 -4.97
C PHE A 85 -5.18 10.65 -5.06
N PHE A 86 -4.77 11.15 -6.22
CA PHE A 86 -3.44 11.74 -6.40
C PHE A 86 -3.23 13.00 -5.56
N ASP A 87 -4.23 13.87 -5.46
CA ASP A 87 -4.17 15.05 -4.60
C ASP A 87 -3.95 14.67 -3.12
N ALA A 88 -4.77 13.75 -2.62
CA ALA A 88 -4.64 13.23 -1.26
C ALA A 88 -3.29 12.53 -1.04
N LEU A 89 -2.86 11.70 -1.98
CA LEU A 89 -1.59 10.97 -1.89
C LEU A 89 -0.39 11.94 -1.83
N THR A 90 -0.35 12.95 -2.71
CA THR A 90 0.71 13.96 -2.73
C THR A 90 0.74 14.77 -1.43
N LEU A 91 -0.42 15.16 -0.89
CA LEU A 91 -0.49 15.80 0.42
C LEU A 91 0.08 14.89 1.52
N MET A 92 -0.28 13.61 1.51
CA MET A 92 0.17 12.66 2.52
C MET A 92 1.67 12.41 2.49
N TYR A 93 2.29 12.28 1.31
CA TYR A 93 3.75 12.22 1.16
C TYR A 93 4.41 13.42 1.85
N ARG A 94 3.92 14.62 1.56
CA ARG A 94 4.46 15.88 2.10
C ARG A 94 4.35 15.96 3.61
N VAL A 95 3.14 15.82 4.16
CA VAL A 95 2.93 16.01 5.60
C VAL A 95 3.63 14.95 6.44
N THR A 96 3.67 13.69 5.98
CA THR A 96 4.32 12.61 6.73
C THR A 96 5.84 12.77 6.74
N THR A 97 6.44 13.12 5.60
CA THR A 97 7.90 13.36 5.51
C THR A 97 8.33 14.58 6.32
N ARG A 98 7.55 15.68 6.28
CA ARG A 98 7.79 16.86 7.14
C ARG A 98 7.78 16.50 8.62
N LEU A 99 6.80 15.71 9.05
CA LEU A 99 6.71 15.28 10.44
C LEU A 99 7.84 14.34 10.83
N ALA A 100 8.30 13.46 9.93
CA ALA A 100 9.47 12.63 10.20
C ALA A 100 10.71 13.48 10.50
N ALA A 101 10.96 14.55 9.75
CA ALA A 101 12.05 15.49 10.05
C ALA A 101 11.91 16.14 11.44
N GLN A 102 10.68 16.45 11.87
CA GLN A 102 10.43 17.06 13.18
C GLN A 102 10.53 16.07 14.35
N PHE A 103 10.04 14.84 14.18
CA PHE A 103 9.73 13.95 15.31
C PHE A 103 10.47 12.61 15.32
N HIS A 104 11.28 12.30 14.30
CA HIS A 104 12.04 11.04 14.31
C HIS A 104 12.95 10.96 15.56
N GLY A 105 13.06 9.75 16.10
CA GLY A 105 14.06 9.33 17.07
C GLY A 105 15.18 8.52 16.40
N ALA A 106 16.19 8.15 17.19
CA ALA A 106 17.37 7.45 16.68
C ALA A 106 17.04 6.09 16.03
N GLY A 107 16.07 5.35 16.58
CA GLY A 107 15.64 4.06 16.04
C GLY A 107 14.92 4.16 14.70
N ASP A 108 14.23 5.26 14.42
CA ASP A 108 13.46 5.41 13.18
C ASP A 108 14.38 5.56 11.95
N LEU A 109 15.48 6.30 12.07
CA LEU A 109 16.44 6.43 10.96
C LEU A 109 17.07 5.09 10.59
N THR A 110 17.35 4.24 11.59
CA THR A 110 17.84 2.88 11.36
C THR A 110 16.80 2.05 10.60
N GLU A 111 15.54 2.11 11.02
CA GLU A 111 14.45 1.38 10.36
C GLU A 111 14.21 1.88 8.93
N ILE A 112 14.15 3.20 8.73
CA ILE A 112 13.96 3.81 7.40
C ILE A 112 15.09 3.39 6.45
N ARG A 113 16.34 3.40 6.91
CA ARG A 113 17.50 2.95 6.11
C ARG A 113 17.41 1.47 5.78
N ALA A 114 17.04 0.62 6.74
CA ALA A 114 16.87 -0.81 6.50
C ALA A 114 15.79 -1.09 5.43
N ARG A 115 14.69 -0.33 5.43
CA ARG A 115 13.64 -0.42 4.38
C ARG A 115 14.14 0.04 3.03
N GLN A 116 14.91 1.12 2.98
CA GLN A 116 15.53 1.61 1.76
C GLN A 116 16.54 0.62 1.18
N ASP A 117 17.38 -0.01 2.01
CA ASP A 117 18.33 -1.03 1.56
C ASP A 117 17.61 -2.24 0.95
N ALA A 118 16.54 -2.69 1.60
CA ALA A 118 15.71 -3.77 1.08
C ALA A 118 15.05 -3.39 -0.26
N PHE A 119 14.52 -2.16 -0.37
CA PHE A 119 13.99 -1.61 -1.62
C PHE A 119 15.05 -1.56 -2.73
N ALA A 120 16.24 -1.06 -2.44
CA ALA A 120 17.32 -1.00 -3.41
C ALA A 120 17.76 -2.39 -3.88
N ASN A 121 17.72 -3.40 -3.02
CA ASN A 121 18.05 -4.78 -3.39
C ASN A 121 17.04 -5.36 -4.39
N VAL A 122 15.74 -5.23 -4.16
CA VAL A 122 14.71 -5.74 -5.10
C VAL A 122 14.72 -4.99 -6.43
N VAL A 123 15.01 -3.68 -6.41
CA VAL A 123 15.17 -2.88 -7.62
C VAL A 123 16.35 -3.38 -8.46
N ARG A 124 17.51 -3.64 -7.84
CA ARG A 124 18.69 -4.19 -8.53
C ARG A 124 18.44 -5.60 -9.08
N ALA A 125 17.62 -6.39 -8.40
CA ALA A 125 17.22 -7.73 -8.84
C ALA A 125 16.15 -7.72 -9.96
N GLY A 126 15.60 -6.55 -10.32
CA GLY A 126 14.50 -6.47 -11.28
C GLY A 126 13.17 -7.02 -10.74
N ASP A 127 13.05 -7.23 -9.44
CA ASP A 127 11.81 -7.69 -8.81
C ASP A 127 10.82 -6.53 -8.66
N THR A 128 9.99 -6.39 -9.68
CA THR A 128 8.91 -5.42 -9.75
C THR A 128 7.94 -5.52 -8.57
N ASN A 129 7.55 -6.74 -8.20
CA ASN A 129 6.55 -6.97 -7.17
C ASN A 129 7.10 -6.62 -5.79
N GLY A 130 8.35 -7.02 -5.54
CA GLY A 130 9.12 -6.60 -4.36
C GLY A 130 9.32 -5.09 -4.32
N MET A 131 9.63 -4.45 -5.44
CA MET A 131 9.81 -3.00 -5.52
C MET A 131 8.55 -2.24 -5.11
N ILE A 132 7.37 -2.61 -5.63
CA ILE A 132 6.10 -1.96 -5.26
C ILE A 132 5.83 -2.11 -3.76
N GLN A 133 6.03 -3.32 -3.21
CA GLN A 133 5.81 -3.59 -1.79
C GLN A 133 6.78 -2.80 -0.89
N LEU A 134 8.08 -2.88 -1.18
CA LEU A 134 9.10 -2.26 -0.34
C LEU A 134 9.14 -0.73 -0.47
N ASN A 135 8.68 -0.17 -1.59
CA ASN A 135 8.42 1.27 -1.71
C ASN A 135 7.37 1.71 -0.68
N ARG A 136 6.25 0.99 -0.61
CA ARG A 136 5.19 1.25 0.36
C ARG A 136 5.71 1.14 1.80
N ASP A 137 6.50 0.11 2.10
CA ASP A 137 7.02 -0.11 3.46
C ASP A 137 8.03 0.96 3.88
N PHE A 138 8.86 1.45 2.96
CA PHE A 138 9.73 2.61 3.19
C PHE A 138 8.92 3.85 3.61
N HIS A 139 7.89 4.21 2.83
CA HIS A 139 7.08 5.40 3.12
C HIS A 139 6.24 5.27 4.39
N VAL A 140 5.81 4.05 4.74
CA VAL A 140 5.18 3.79 6.04
C VAL A 140 6.16 3.96 7.20
N ALA A 141 7.42 3.52 7.08
CA ALA A 141 8.43 3.76 8.10
C ALA A 141 8.67 5.27 8.32
N VAL A 142 8.71 6.05 7.23
CA VAL A 142 8.77 7.53 7.30
C VAL A 142 7.56 8.09 8.05
N ALA A 143 6.34 7.64 7.73
CA ALA A 143 5.13 8.11 8.40
C ALA A 143 5.07 7.76 9.89
N VAL A 144 5.55 6.57 10.28
CA VAL A 144 5.70 6.16 11.68
C VAL A 144 6.64 7.11 12.43
N ALA A 145 7.76 7.50 11.80
CA ALA A 145 8.71 8.46 12.36
C ALA A 145 8.09 9.84 12.63
N GLY A 146 7.03 10.20 11.90
CA GLY A 146 6.30 11.46 12.07
C GLY A 146 5.36 11.53 13.28
N ARG A 147 5.17 10.44 14.04
CA ARG A 147 4.41 10.40 15.30
C ARG A 147 2.96 10.91 15.22
N ASN A 148 2.33 10.83 14.04
CA ASN A 148 0.93 11.16 13.87
C ASN A 148 0.14 9.91 13.41
N PRO A 149 -0.59 9.22 14.33
CA PRO A 149 -1.27 7.98 14.00
C PRO A 149 -2.40 8.16 12.98
N TYR A 150 -3.03 9.34 12.93
CA TYR A 150 -4.08 9.64 11.94
C TYR A 150 -3.48 9.70 10.52
N TYR A 151 -2.38 10.43 10.37
CA TYR A 151 -1.69 10.50 9.08
C TYR A 151 -1.10 9.16 8.66
N LEU A 152 -0.54 8.39 9.60
CA LEU A 152 -0.08 7.04 9.31
C LEU A 152 -1.21 6.16 8.76
N GLN A 153 -2.39 6.19 9.37
CA GLN A 153 -3.53 5.38 8.94
C GLN A 153 -4.04 5.81 7.56
N LEU A 154 -4.26 7.11 7.33
CA LEU A 154 -4.69 7.60 6.01
C LEU A 154 -3.66 7.29 4.93
N PHE A 155 -2.37 7.55 5.19
CA PHE A 155 -1.33 7.35 4.19
C PHE A 155 -1.13 5.88 3.87
N SER A 156 -1.16 4.99 4.87
CA SER A 156 -1.07 3.54 4.65
C SER A 156 -2.15 3.05 3.70
N ARG A 157 -3.39 3.54 3.86
CA ARG A 157 -4.50 3.19 2.96
C ARG A 157 -4.28 3.69 1.54
N LEU A 158 -3.82 4.93 1.38
CA LEU A 158 -3.52 5.49 0.06
C LEU A 158 -2.35 4.77 -0.63
N LEU A 159 -1.31 4.39 0.13
CA LEU A 159 -0.20 3.60 -0.39
C LEU A 159 -0.63 2.18 -0.81
N ASP A 160 -1.51 1.55 -0.03
CA ASP A 160 -2.06 0.24 -0.34
C ASP A 160 -2.94 0.28 -1.61
N GLU A 161 -3.76 1.33 -1.77
CA GLU A 161 -4.51 1.57 -3.01
C GLU A 161 -3.59 1.85 -4.20
N GLY A 162 -2.54 2.67 -4.00
CA GLY A 162 -1.48 2.91 -4.98
C GLY A 162 -0.78 1.62 -5.42
N ARG A 163 -0.52 0.70 -4.50
CA ARG A 163 0.03 -0.64 -4.80
C ARG A 163 -0.90 -1.45 -5.70
N ARG A 164 -2.22 -1.42 -5.45
CA ARG A 164 -3.21 -2.12 -6.29
C ARG A 164 -3.25 -1.54 -7.70
N ILE A 165 -3.27 -0.21 -7.81
CA ILE A 165 -3.20 0.51 -9.10
C ILE A 165 -1.91 0.12 -9.83
N LEU A 166 -0.74 0.26 -9.18
CA LEU A 166 0.52 -0.08 -9.81
C LEU A 166 0.51 -1.53 -10.30
N ARG A 167 0.09 -2.50 -9.49
CA ARG A 167 0.06 -3.91 -9.92
C ARG A 167 -0.85 -4.20 -11.12
N LEU A 168 -1.96 -3.47 -11.28
CA LEU A 168 -2.81 -3.62 -12.47
C LEU A 168 -2.13 -3.17 -13.76
N TYR A 169 -1.26 -2.14 -13.70
CA TYR A 169 -0.65 -1.53 -14.88
C TYR A 169 0.83 -1.90 -15.09
N TYR A 170 1.52 -2.38 -14.05
CA TYR A 170 2.96 -2.69 -14.12
C TYR A 170 3.25 -4.03 -14.79
N TYR A 171 2.29 -4.96 -14.80
CA TYR A 171 2.50 -6.30 -15.33
C TYR A 171 2.10 -6.34 -16.82
N PRO A 172 3.02 -6.61 -17.79
CA PRO A 172 4.40 -7.10 -17.67
C PRO A 172 5.50 -6.08 -18.08
N THR A 173 5.21 -4.79 -18.20
CA THR A 173 6.05 -3.83 -18.95
C THR A 173 7.15 -3.11 -18.16
N PHE A 174 7.67 -3.70 -17.08
CA PHE A 174 8.80 -3.08 -16.39
C PHE A 174 10.12 -3.26 -17.15
N GLU A 175 10.63 -2.18 -17.72
CA GLU A 175 12.04 -2.06 -18.11
C GLU A 175 12.87 -1.69 -16.87
N PRO A 176 13.73 -2.57 -16.35
CA PRO A 176 14.63 -2.21 -15.26
C PRO A 176 15.63 -1.16 -15.75
N ARG A 177 15.40 0.11 -15.39
CA ARG A 177 16.37 1.19 -15.58
C ARG A 177 17.27 1.31 -14.36
N LEU A 178 18.58 1.18 -14.56
CA LEU A 178 19.61 1.42 -13.55
C LEU A 178 20.46 2.66 -13.90
N PRO A 179 20.73 3.55 -12.94
CA PRO A 179 20.17 3.58 -11.59
C PRO A 179 18.69 3.96 -11.62
N HIS A 180 17.88 3.33 -10.78
CA HIS A 180 16.46 3.64 -10.69
C HIS A 180 16.28 4.98 -9.96
N PRO A 181 15.60 5.99 -10.54
CA PRO A 181 15.45 7.32 -9.95
C PRO A 181 14.95 7.30 -8.49
N TYR A 182 14.02 6.40 -8.17
CA TYR A 182 13.49 6.23 -6.80
C TYR A 182 14.53 5.92 -5.74
N ILE A 183 15.63 5.21 -6.05
CA ILE A 183 16.68 4.97 -5.05
C ILE A 183 17.29 6.31 -4.63
N GLN A 184 17.67 7.15 -5.60
CA GLN A 184 18.31 8.44 -5.33
C GLN A 184 17.37 9.40 -4.60
N GLU A 185 16.09 9.39 -4.95
CA GLU A 185 15.06 10.20 -4.29
C GLU A 185 14.86 9.80 -2.82
N HIS A 186 14.79 8.49 -2.53
CA HIS A 186 14.69 8.00 -1.15
C HIS A 186 15.92 8.37 -0.32
N GLU A 187 17.13 8.25 -0.87
CA GLU A 187 18.36 8.68 -0.17
C GLU A 187 18.33 10.18 0.16
N ALA A 188 17.87 11.02 -0.79
CA ALA A 188 17.74 12.46 -0.56
C ALA A 188 16.70 12.77 0.53
N ILE A 189 15.57 12.07 0.54
CA ILE A 189 14.55 12.17 1.59
C ILE A 189 15.13 11.76 2.95
N ILE A 190 15.84 10.64 3.03
CA ILE A 190 16.49 10.16 4.26
C ILE A 190 17.48 11.20 4.79
N ALA A 191 18.31 11.77 3.91
CA ALA A 191 19.27 12.80 4.28
C ALA A 191 18.57 14.06 4.84
N ALA A 192 17.50 14.51 4.20
CA ALA A 192 16.71 15.65 4.66
C ALA A 192 16.04 15.39 6.03
N ILE A 193 15.46 14.19 6.23
CA ILE A 193 14.88 13.78 7.51
C ILE A 193 15.96 13.78 8.59
N ALA A 194 17.12 13.18 8.33
CA ALA A 194 18.23 13.11 9.29
C ALA A 194 18.78 14.48 9.67
N ALA A 195 18.82 15.42 8.70
CA ALA A 195 19.22 16.80 8.92
C ALA A 195 18.14 17.65 9.61
N ARG A 196 16.93 17.10 9.83
CA ARG A 196 15.74 17.83 10.32
C ARG A 196 15.36 19.02 9.44
N ASP A 197 15.67 18.95 8.14
CA ASP A 197 15.32 19.97 7.16
C ASP A 197 13.88 19.74 6.69
N VAL A 198 12.94 20.37 7.38
CA VAL A 198 11.50 20.24 7.14
C VAL A 198 11.10 20.76 5.76
N ASP A 199 11.78 21.81 5.26
CA ASP A 199 11.45 22.43 3.98
C ASP A 199 12.01 21.61 2.81
N ALA A 200 13.23 21.07 2.94
CA ALA A 200 13.74 20.09 1.99
C ALA A 200 12.86 18.82 1.96
N CYS A 201 12.39 18.35 3.11
CA CYS A 201 11.48 17.20 3.19
C CYS A 201 10.17 17.45 2.44
N ASP A 202 9.56 18.63 2.60
CA ASP A 202 8.32 18.97 1.88
C ASP A 202 8.52 18.98 0.36
N ARG A 203 9.58 19.65 -0.10
CA ARG A 203 9.91 19.77 -1.52
C ARG A 203 10.21 18.40 -2.14
N LEU A 204 11.11 17.63 -1.53
CA LEU A 204 11.53 16.31 -2.04
C LEU A 204 10.35 15.32 -2.05
N ALA A 205 9.52 15.33 -1.01
CA ALA A 205 8.34 14.47 -0.95
C ALA A 205 7.30 14.85 -2.03
N LYS A 206 7.11 16.15 -2.31
CA LYS A 206 6.25 16.59 -3.40
C LYS A 206 6.80 16.13 -4.76
N GLU A 207 8.08 16.35 -5.02
CA GLU A 207 8.72 15.94 -6.28
C GLU A 207 8.62 14.42 -6.50
N HIS A 208 8.84 13.63 -5.45
CA HIS A 208 8.68 12.18 -5.47
C HIS A 208 7.23 11.76 -5.78
N ALA A 209 6.25 12.36 -5.09
CA ALA A 209 4.84 12.08 -5.32
C ALA A 209 4.40 12.44 -6.75
N ASP A 210 4.78 13.63 -7.24
CA ASP A 210 4.44 14.09 -8.59
C ASP A 210 4.98 13.14 -9.67
N LYS A 211 6.19 12.58 -9.48
CA LYS A 211 6.77 11.59 -10.39
C LYS A 211 5.98 10.28 -10.41
N ILE A 212 5.54 9.79 -9.25
CA ILE A 212 4.67 8.60 -9.17
C ILE A 212 3.35 8.86 -9.90
N VAL A 213 2.73 10.02 -9.66
CA VAL A 213 1.47 10.42 -10.32
C VAL A 213 1.65 10.45 -11.84
N GLN A 214 2.71 11.10 -12.33
CA GLN A 214 3.02 11.15 -13.75
C GLN A 214 3.25 9.75 -14.34
N GLN A 215 3.95 8.88 -13.61
CA GLN A 215 4.19 7.50 -14.06
C GLN A 215 2.87 6.72 -14.20
N ILE A 216 1.99 6.79 -13.21
CA ILE A 216 0.68 6.11 -13.26
C ILE A 216 -0.18 6.69 -14.40
N GLN A 217 -0.22 8.01 -14.56
CA GLN A 217 -0.96 8.66 -15.64
C GLN A 217 -0.45 8.25 -17.03
N GLN A 218 0.88 8.18 -17.22
CA GLN A 218 1.49 7.72 -18.46
C GLN A 218 1.15 6.26 -18.76
N MET A 219 1.12 5.40 -17.75
CA MET A 219 0.74 4.00 -17.91
C MET A 219 -0.73 3.85 -18.32
N MET A 220 -1.63 4.60 -17.68
CA MET A 220 -3.05 4.60 -18.03
C MET A 220 -3.33 5.15 -19.43
N ALA A 221 -2.51 6.10 -19.89
CA ALA A 221 -2.63 6.70 -21.21
C ALA A 221 -2.05 5.82 -22.34
N ARG A 222 -1.20 4.83 -22.04
CA ARG A 222 -0.77 3.83 -23.03
C ARG A 222 -1.99 2.99 -23.40
N ASP A 223 -2.35 3.04 -24.69
CA ASP A 223 -3.53 2.42 -25.28
C ASP A 223 -3.65 0.93 -24.89
N LEU A 224 -4.67 0.59 -24.09
CA LEU A 224 -4.99 -0.77 -23.66
C LEU A 224 -5.82 -1.55 -24.69
N ARG A 225 -5.97 -1.04 -25.93
CA ARG A 225 -6.54 -1.82 -27.03
C ARG A 225 -5.65 -3.06 -27.22
N GLN A 226 -6.13 -4.20 -26.73
CA GLN A 226 -5.62 -5.49 -27.17
C GLN A 226 -5.89 -5.58 -28.67
N ASP A 227 -4.86 -5.82 -29.46
CA ASP A 227 -5.05 -6.34 -30.81
C ASP A 227 -5.81 -7.66 -30.67
N VAL A 228 -7.14 -7.59 -30.84
CA VAL A 228 -7.93 -8.78 -31.07
C VAL A 228 -7.47 -9.27 -32.44
N ALA A 229 -6.67 -10.34 -32.45
CA ALA A 229 -6.43 -11.07 -33.68
C ALA A 229 -7.81 -11.55 -34.18
N LEU A 230 -8.32 -10.88 -35.21
CA LEU A 230 -9.52 -11.28 -35.95
C LEU A 230 -9.17 -12.39 -36.95
#